data_AF-A0A0A1ULX2-F1
#
_entry.id   AF-A0A0A1ULX2-F1
#
_cell.length_a   1.000
_cell.length_b   1.000
_cell.length_c   1.000
_cell.angle_alpha   90.00
_cell.angle_beta   90.00
_cell.angle_gamma   90.00
#
_symmetry.space_group_name_H-M   'P 1'
#
loop_
_entity.id
_entity.type
_entity.pdbx_description
1 polymer ?
#
loop_
_entity_poly.entity_id
_entity_poly.type
_entity_poly.pdbx_seq_one_letter_code
_entity_poly.pdbx_strand_id
1 'polypeptide(L)'
;MHPDPKRPKDWISYRLKWARDGFQDPYSREQQAEFAKCDVMCSGPEHNATATAPANPSYCILPIFHPPQDRRAAPANGYVSADGHRFECVNPTRLHQAYHVVFVIDSSGSMGSGDRIPLANTPVTQLLRTRCNNRYGAVLSALHGFWLSRETAQATAQPRQDAYSVVTFNNSPTTRLANDFTSTTDQLLSRLVQTSASGGTNFNSALAHAQTLIQTHWNSDK
;
A
#
# COMPACT_ATOMS: atom_id res chain seq x y z
N MET A 1 -18.16 -44.17 2.59
CA MET A 1 -18.43 -42.72 2.55
C MET A 1 -17.25 -42.04 1.89
N HIS A 2 -17.45 -41.36 0.76
CA HIS A 2 -16.41 -40.51 0.16
C HIS A 2 -16.76 -39.03 0.40
N PRO A 3 -15.79 -38.19 0.78
CA PRO A 3 -16.04 -36.77 0.99
C PRO A 3 -16.37 -36.08 -0.33
N ASP A 4 -17.44 -35.27 -0.34
CA ASP A 4 -17.85 -34.50 -1.52
C ASP A 4 -16.87 -33.31 -1.74
N PRO A 5 -16.20 -33.22 -2.90
CA PRO A 5 -15.27 -32.13 -3.20
C PRO A 5 -15.94 -30.77 -3.32
N LYS A 6 -17.21 -30.71 -3.76
CA LYS A 6 -17.91 -29.46 -4.08
C LYS A 6 -18.62 -28.83 -2.89
N ARG A 7 -18.71 -29.58 -1.79
CA ARG A 7 -19.34 -29.12 -0.56
C ARG A 7 -18.31 -28.36 0.28
N PRO A 8 -18.59 -27.10 0.69
CA PRO A 8 -17.78 -26.38 1.66
C PRO A 8 -17.62 -27.26 2.90
N LYS A 9 -16.38 -27.42 3.34
CA LYS A 9 -16.06 -28.21 4.53
C LYS A 9 -15.90 -27.23 5.67
N ASP A 10 -16.68 -27.44 6.72
CA ASP A 10 -16.49 -26.71 7.96
C ASP A 10 -15.12 -27.11 8.52
N TRP A 11 -14.26 -26.12 8.78
CA TRP A 11 -13.08 -26.37 9.61
C TRP A 11 -13.55 -26.53 11.05
N ILE A 12 -13.75 -27.78 11.46
CA ILE A 12 -14.10 -28.12 12.83
C ILE A 12 -12.78 -28.32 13.58
N SER A 13 -12.53 -27.53 14.64
CA SER A 13 -11.48 -27.89 15.59
C SER A 13 -11.83 -29.27 16.16
N TYR A 14 -10.96 -30.27 15.96
CA TYR A 14 -11.21 -31.64 16.41
C TYR A 14 -11.43 -31.79 17.92
N ARG A 15 -11.24 -30.71 18.70
CA ARG A 15 -11.47 -30.62 20.14
C ARG A 15 -12.77 -31.29 20.62
N LEU A 16 -13.91 -31.01 19.99
CA LEU A 16 -15.20 -31.60 20.41
C LEU A 16 -15.27 -33.11 20.13
N LYS A 17 -14.65 -33.58 19.04
CA LYS A 17 -14.56 -35.00 18.72
C LYS A 17 -13.62 -35.70 19.69
N TRP A 18 -12.41 -35.18 19.87
CA TRP A 18 -11.40 -35.71 20.77
C TRP A 18 -11.88 -35.80 22.22
N ALA A 19 -12.59 -34.77 22.71
CA ALA A 19 -13.19 -34.81 24.04
C ALA A 19 -14.24 -35.92 24.19
N ARG A 20 -15.04 -36.19 23.15
CA ARG A 20 -16.03 -37.28 23.15
C ARG A 20 -15.39 -38.66 23.05
N ASP A 21 -14.29 -38.76 22.31
CA ASP A 21 -13.54 -40.01 22.12
C ASP A 21 -12.60 -40.30 23.30
N GLY A 22 -12.57 -39.45 24.33
CA GLY A 22 -11.73 -39.61 25.52
C GLY A 22 -10.23 -39.35 25.28
N PHE A 23 -9.88 -38.74 24.15
CA PHE A 23 -8.51 -38.39 23.81
C PHE A 23 -7.98 -37.35 24.80
N GLN A 24 -6.89 -37.68 25.48
CA GLN A 24 -6.14 -36.74 26.30
C GLN A 24 -5.12 -36.03 25.42
N ASP A 25 -5.27 -34.71 25.30
CA ASP A 25 -4.33 -33.89 24.56
C ASP A 25 -2.97 -33.91 25.27
N PRO A 26 -1.89 -34.37 24.60
CA PRO A 26 -0.56 -34.48 25.20
C PRO A 26 0.10 -33.11 25.43
N TYR A 27 -0.43 -32.04 24.84
CA TYR A 27 0.09 -30.69 25.03
C TYR A 27 -0.39 -30.08 26.34
N SER A 28 0.44 -29.21 26.92
CA SER A 28 0.07 -28.47 28.13
C SER A 28 -1.12 -27.53 27.85
N ARG A 29 -1.76 -27.03 28.92
CA ARG A 29 -2.87 -26.08 28.77
C ARG A 29 -2.43 -24.79 28.07
N GLU A 30 -1.19 -24.37 28.32
CA GLU A 30 -0.59 -23.19 27.70
C GLU A 30 -0.42 -23.39 26.20
N GLN A 31 0.12 -24.54 25.79
CA GLN A 31 0.26 -24.90 24.38
C GLN A 31 -1.09 -25.04 23.68
N GLN A 32 -2.07 -25.65 24.34
CA GLN A 32 -3.44 -25.72 23.80
C GLN A 32 -4.07 -24.34 23.61
N ALA A 33 -3.80 -23.39 24.53
CA ALA A 33 -4.28 -22.02 24.41
C ALA A 33 -3.57 -21.24 23.28
N GLU A 34 -2.29 -21.53 23.04
CA GLU A 34 -1.53 -21.00 21.91
C GLU A 34 -2.05 -21.53 20.58
N PHE A 35 -2.22 -22.85 20.44
CA PHE A 35 -2.72 -23.49 19.22
C PHE A 35 -4.20 -23.18 18.91
N ALA A 36 -4.93 -22.63 19.87
CA ALA A 36 -6.28 -22.14 19.66
C ALA A 36 -6.32 -20.77 18.94
N LYS A 37 -5.18 -20.10 18.74
CA LYS A 37 -5.08 -18.81 18.07
C LYS A 37 -4.86 -18.94 16.56
N CYS A 38 -5.11 -17.86 15.86
CA CYS A 38 -4.86 -17.73 14.43
C CYS A 38 -3.36 -17.77 14.12
N ASP A 39 -2.99 -18.51 13.07
CA ASP A 39 -1.62 -18.75 12.62
C ASP A 39 -1.04 -17.63 11.75
N VAL A 40 -1.83 -16.59 11.46
CA VAL A 40 -1.36 -15.43 10.68
C VAL A 40 -0.32 -14.65 11.46
N MET A 41 0.83 -14.42 10.83
CA MET A 41 1.98 -13.73 11.40
C MET A 41 2.03 -12.27 10.95
N CYS A 42 2.45 -11.37 11.85
CA CYS A 42 2.74 -9.98 11.54
C CYS A 42 3.93 -9.90 10.57
N SER A 43 3.83 -9.06 9.55
CA SER A 43 4.88 -8.86 8.54
C SER A 43 5.95 -7.84 8.94
N GLY A 44 6.03 -7.45 10.22
CA GLY A 44 7.00 -6.48 10.71
C GLY A 44 8.44 -7.03 10.70
N PRO A 45 9.43 -6.29 10.18
CA PRO A 45 10.81 -6.76 10.11
C PRO A 45 11.45 -6.95 11.49
N GLU A 46 10.93 -6.32 12.53
CA GLU A 46 11.33 -6.52 13.93
C GLU A 46 11.15 -7.97 14.41
N HIS A 47 10.36 -8.78 13.69
CA HIS A 47 10.14 -10.19 13.99
C HIS A 47 11.15 -11.13 13.34
N ASN A 48 11.95 -10.62 12.38
CA ASN A 48 12.95 -11.43 11.69
C ASN A 48 14.18 -11.68 12.56
N ALA A 49 14.92 -12.73 12.25
CA ALA A 49 16.22 -12.97 12.87
C ALA A 49 17.20 -11.86 12.46
N THR A 50 18.07 -11.45 13.39
CA THR A 50 19.19 -10.55 13.14
C THR A 50 20.51 -11.29 13.32
N ALA A 51 21.63 -10.64 13.03
CA ALA A 51 22.95 -11.22 13.26
C ALA A 51 23.21 -11.58 14.74
N THR A 52 22.48 -10.94 15.67
CA THR A 52 22.70 -11.06 17.11
C THR A 52 21.53 -11.66 17.89
N ALA A 53 20.37 -11.83 17.25
CA ALA A 53 19.17 -12.36 17.91
C ALA A 53 18.37 -13.30 16.99
N PRO A 54 17.80 -14.40 17.52
CA PRO A 54 16.88 -15.24 16.77
C PRO A 54 15.60 -14.48 16.41
N ALA A 55 14.85 -14.99 15.42
CA ALA A 55 13.55 -14.45 15.06
C ALA A 55 12.59 -14.48 16.26
N ASN A 56 11.77 -13.44 16.39
CA ASN A 56 10.71 -13.35 17.39
C ASN A 56 9.37 -13.00 16.73
N PRO A 57 8.71 -13.99 16.10
CA PRO A 57 7.41 -13.81 15.43
C PRO A 57 6.33 -13.24 16.34
N SER A 58 5.48 -12.35 15.81
CA SER A 58 4.22 -11.97 16.43
C SER A 58 3.06 -12.54 15.63
N TYR A 59 2.16 -13.27 16.29
CA TYR A 59 1.00 -13.91 15.67
C TYR A 59 -0.30 -13.17 16.01
N CYS A 60 -1.32 -13.40 15.19
CA CYS A 60 -2.66 -12.92 15.45
C CYS A 60 -3.17 -13.48 16.79
N ILE A 61 -3.66 -12.62 17.66
CA ILE A 61 -4.11 -13.02 19.01
C ILE A 61 -5.58 -13.43 19.07
N LEU A 62 -6.27 -13.48 17.93
CA LEU A 62 -7.65 -13.92 17.83
C LEU A 62 -7.74 -15.45 17.74
N PRO A 63 -8.90 -16.06 18.05
CA PRO A 63 -9.12 -17.48 17.86
C PRO A 63 -8.84 -17.92 16.42
N ILE A 64 -8.38 -19.16 16.21
CA ILE A 64 -8.03 -19.71 14.88
C ILE A 64 -9.12 -19.50 13.82
N PHE A 65 -10.39 -19.52 14.25
CA PHE A 65 -11.52 -19.11 13.43
C PHE A 65 -12.10 -17.81 13.97
N HIS A 66 -11.85 -16.72 13.29
CA HIS A 66 -12.40 -15.42 13.62
C HIS A 66 -12.84 -14.68 12.34
N PRO A 67 -13.90 -13.85 12.40
CA PRO A 67 -14.18 -12.91 11.33
C PRO A 67 -13.11 -11.80 11.30
N PRO A 68 -12.89 -11.12 10.16
CA PRO A 68 -12.08 -9.92 10.10
C PRO A 68 -12.51 -8.90 11.16
N GLN A 69 -11.58 -8.45 12.00
CA GLN A 69 -11.87 -7.46 13.03
C GLN A 69 -11.93 -6.03 12.43
N ASP A 70 -12.79 -5.17 12.98
CA ASP A 70 -12.85 -3.76 12.61
C ASP A 70 -11.53 -3.05 12.98
N ARG A 71 -10.95 -2.32 12.02
CA ARG A 71 -9.72 -1.54 12.23
C ARG A 71 -9.88 -0.44 13.28
N ARG A 72 -11.09 0.04 13.52
CA ARG A 72 -11.40 1.03 14.56
C ARG A 72 -11.27 0.47 15.98
N ALA A 73 -11.28 -0.86 16.11
CA ALA A 73 -11.14 -1.56 17.39
C ALA A 73 -9.67 -1.88 17.74
N ALA A 74 -8.69 -1.17 17.14
CA ALA A 74 -7.28 -1.40 17.43
C ALA A 74 -6.95 -1.08 18.91
N PRO A 75 -6.22 -1.96 19.61
CA PRO A 75 -5.80 -1.73 20.99
C PRO A 75 -4.72 -0.63 21.08
N ALA A 76 -4.54 -0.04 22.27
CA ALA A 76 -3.59 1.05 22.49
C ALA A 76 -2.13 0.68 22.13
N ASN A 77 -1.75 -0.58 22.41
CA ASN A 77 -0.40 -1.13 22.16
C ASN A 77 -0.42 -2.21 21.09
N GLY A 78 -1.16 -2.03 20.00
CA GLY A 78 -1.22 -3.02 18.92
C GLY A 78 -1.93 -2.49 17.69
N TYR A 79 -2.27 -3.38 16.75
CA TYR A 79 -3.00 -2.98 15.56
C TYR A 79 -3.88 -4.09 14.99
N VAL A 80 -4.78 -3.69 14.09
CA VAL A 80 -5.57 -4.59 13.26
C VAL A 80 -5.10 -4.40 11.81
N SER A 81 -4.71 -5.49 11.15
CA SER A 81 -4.23 -5.50 9.77
C SER A 81 -5.34 -5.18 8.76
N ALA A 82 -4.94 -5.07 7.49
CA ALA A 82 -5.87 -4.66 6.45
C ALA A 82 -7.04 -5.63 6.24
N ASP A 83 -6.76 -6.91 6.43
CA ASP A 83 -7.62 -8.09 6.34
C ASP A 83 -8.23 -8.52 7.69
N GLY A 84 -7.97 -7.78 8.78
CA GLY A 84 -8.69 -7.92 10.04
C GLY A 84 -8.06 -8.84 11.09
N HIS A 85 -6.76 -9.14 11.00
CA HIS A 85 -6.01 -9.84 12.04
C HIS A 85 -5.48 -8.86 13.09
N ARG A 86 -5.44 -9.27 14.36
CA ARG A 86 -5.05 -8.41 15.48
C ARG A 86 -3.70 -8.81 16.07
N PHE A 87 -2.81 -7.85 16.22
CA PHE A 87 -1.46 -8.04 16.77
C PHE A 87 -1.20 -7.11 17.97
N GLU A 88 -0.29 -7.52 18.85
CA GLU A 88 0.18 -6.74 20.02
C GLU A 88 1.52 -6.01 19.76
N CYS A 89 2.07 -6.11 18.56
CA CYS A 89 3.22 -5.34 18.14
C CYS A 89 2.81 -4.00 17.50
N VAL A 90 3.79 -3.13 17.27
CA VAL A 90 3.58 -1.88 16.56
C VAL A 90 3.16 -2.20 15.12
N ASN A 91 2.23 -1.41 14.57
CA ASN A 91 1.84 -1.58 13.17
C ASN A 91 3.06 -1.38 12.24
N PRO A 92 3.48 -2.38 11.46
CA PRO A 92 4.64 -2.24 10.59
C PRO A 92 4.43 -1.21 9.48
N THR A 93 3.17 -0.92 9.10
CA THR A 93 2.84 0.19 8.19
C THR A 93 3.05 1.57 8.82
N ARG A 94 3.29 1.66 10.13
CA ARG A 94 3.73 2.88 10.82
C ARG A 94 5.24 2.95 11.00
N LEU A 95 5.96 1.83 10.91
CA LEU A 95 7.42 1.77 11.10
C LEU A 95 8.19 2.17 9.82
N HIS A 96 7.60 1.98 8.63
CA HIS A 96 8.21 2.37 7.35
C HIS A 96 7.26 3.26 6.52
N GLN A 97 7.04 4.49 6.98
CA GLN A 97 6.16 5.46 6.29
C GLN A 97 6.87 6.36 5.28
N ALA A 98 8.16 6.12 4.99
CA ALA A 98 8.89 6.91 4.01
C ALA A 98 9.15 6.08 2.74
N TYR A 99 8.32 6.25 1.71
CA TYR A 99 8.58 5.69 0.39
C TYR A 99 9.16 6.73 -0.56
N HIS A 100 10.07 6.33 -1.44
CA HIS A 100 10.35 7.08 -2.67
C HIS A 100 9.40 6.61 -3.77
N VAL A 101 8.33 7.36 -4.02
CA VAL A 101 7.34 7.04 -5.06
C VAL A 101 7.70 7.78 -6.34
N VAL A 102 7.91 7.03 -7.43
CA VAL A 102 8.25 7.58 -8.74
C VAL A 102 7.07 7.38 -9.70
N PHE A 103 6.47 8.48 -10.14
CA PHE A 103 5.43 8.47 -11.16
C PHE A 103 6.03 8.65 -12.55
N VAL A 104 5.81 7.69 -13.44
CA VAL A 104 6.23 7.75 -14.84
C VAL A 104 4.99 7.85 -15.72
N ILE A 105 4.74 9.04 -16.25
CA ILE A 105 3.46 9.42 -16.86
C ILE A 105 3.63 9.55 -18.37
N ASP A 106 2.84 8.77 -19.12
CA ASP A 106 2.74 8.94 -20.57
C ASP A 106 2.09 10.28 -20.91
N SER A 107 2.76 11.04 -21.76
CA SER A 107 2.33 12.30 -22.35
C SER A 107 2.43 12.27 -23.88
N SER A 108 2.35 11.07 -24.47
CA SER A 108 2.24 10.86 -25.91
C SER A 108 1.03 11.57 -26.51
N GLY A 109 1.02 11.78 -27.83
CA GLY A 109 -0.09 12.43 -28.52
C GLY A 109 -1.44 11.73 -28.30
N SER A 110 -1.44 10.41 -28.11
CA SER A 110 -2.65 9.63 -27.80
C SER A 110 -3.31 10.04 -26.47
N MET A 111 -2.52 10.55 -25.53
CA MET A 111 -3.00 11.08 -24.24
C MET A 111 -3.70 12.44 -24.38
N GLY A 112 -3.62 13.06 -25.57
CA GLY A 112 -4.36 14.26 -25.92
C GLY A 112 -5.84 14.02 -26.28
N SER A 113 -6.25 12.74 -26.41
CA SER A 113 -7.63 12.37 -26.75
C SER A 113 -8.65 12.74 -25.67
N GLY A 114 -9.81 13.26 -26.08
CA GLY A 114 -10.90 13.71 -25.19
C GLY A 114 -11.91 12.63 -24.78
N ASP A 115 -11.69 11.36 -25.12
CA ASP A 115 -12.58 10.23 -24.79
C ASP A 115 -12.53 9.81 -23.31
N ARG A 116 -11.48 10.22 -22.58
CA ARG A 116 -11.45 10.25 -21.12
C ARG A 116 -11.08 11.66 -20.70
N ILE A 117 -11.71 12.14 -19.63
CA ILE A 117 -11.54 13.50 -19.13
C ILE A 117 -11.34 13.49 -17.61
N PRO A 118 -10.80 14.58 -17.03
CA PRO A 118 -10.70 14.73 -15.58
C PRO A 118 -12.02 14.44 -14.85
N LEU A 119 -11.92 13.86 -13.65
CA LEU A 119 -13.08 13.57 -12.82
C LEU A 119 -13.85 14.86 -12.52
N ALA A 120 -15.18 14.79 -12.58
CA ALA A 120 -16.05 15.91 -12.26
C ALA A 120 -16.10 16.15 -10.74
N ASN A 121 -16.43 17.38 -10.34
CA ASN A 121 -16.71 17.75 -8.95
C ASN A 121 -15.55 17.52 -7.97
N THR A 122 -14.30 17.71 -8.44
CA THR A 122 -13.10 17.72 -7.58
C THR A 122 -12.56 19.14 -7.46
N PRO A 123 -11.75 19.44 -6.42
CA PRO A 123 -11.15 20.77 -6.24
C PRO A 123 -10.36 21.27 -7.46
N VAL A 124 -9.76 20.36 -8.24
CA VAL A 124 -8.89 20.69 -9.39
C VAL A 124 -9.56 20.55 -10.75
N THR A 125 -10.84 20.17 -10.79
CA THR A 125 -11.57 19.90 -12.04
C THR A 125 -11.54 21.11 -12.98
N GLN A 126 -11.76 22.32 -12.47
CA GLN A 126 -11.81 23.52 -13.32
C GLN A 126 -10.44 23.79 -13.98
N LEU A 127 -9.36 23.72 -13.19
CA LEU A 127 -7.99 23.89 -13.70
C LEU A 127 -7.67 22.88 -14.81
N LEU A 128 -7.95 21.60 -14.55
CA LEU A 128 -7.66 20.52 -15.50
C LEU A 128 -8.51 20.63 -16.76
N ARG A 129 -9.79 21.00 -16.66
CA ARG A 129 -10.64 21.21 -17.85
C ARG A 129 -10.17 22.39 -18.70
N THR A 130 -9.62 23.45 -18.11
CA THR A 130 -9.09 24.59 -18.86
C THR A 130 -7.77 24.28 -19.57
N ARG A 131 -6.93 23.40 -19.02
CA ARG A 131 -5.57 23.16 -19.53
C ARG A 131 -5.38 21.84 -20.26
N CYS A 132 -6.08 20.79 -19.83
CA CYS A 132 -5.89 19.43 -20.32
C CYS A 132 -7.18 18.59 -20.16
N ASN A 133 -8.27 18.98 -20.83
CA ASN A 133 -9.54 18.23 -20.81
C ASN A 133 -9.47 16.95 -21.69
N ASN A 134 -8.59 16.02 -21.33
CA ASN A 134 -8.25 14.83 -22.11
C ASN A 134 -7.72 13.71 -21.20
N ARG A 135 -7.29 12.58 -21.79
CA ARG A 135 -6.74 11.42 -21.07
C ARG A 135 -5.58 11.82 -20.14
N TYR A 136 -4.69 12.72 -20.57
CA TYR A 136 -3.61 13.23 -19.72
C TYR A 136 -4.15 13.94 -18.48
N GLY A 137 -5.13 14.83 -18.63
CA GLY A 137 -5.79 15.46 -17.48
C GLY A 137 -6.54 14.47 -16.59
N ALA A 138 -7.10 13.39 -17.14
CA ALA A 138 -7.70 12.31 -16.35
C ALA A 138 -6.66 11.63 -15.44
N VAL A 139 -5.44 11.41 -15.94
CA VAL A 139 -4.32 10.89 -15.13
C VAL A 139 -3.92 11.88 -14.04
N LEU A 140 -3.84 13.18 -14.36
CA LEU A 140 -3.55 14.22 -13.37
C LEU A 140 -4.62 14.30 -12.27
N SER A 141 -5.89 14.11 -12.63
CA SER A 141 -7.00 14.01 -11.67
C SER A 141 -6.83 12.83 -10.71
N ALA A 142 -6.36 11.68 -11.20
CA ALA A 142 -6.10 10.50 -10.37
C ALA A 142 -4.89 10.70 -9.44
N LEU A 143 -3.82 11.32 -9.95
CA LEU A 143 -2.63 11.68 -9.16
C LEU A 143 -2.98 12.61 -8.00
N HIS A 144 -3.78 13.64 -8.26
CA HIS A 144 -4.27 14.54 -7.21
C HIS A 144 -5.04 13.77 -6.12
N GLY A 145 -5.95 12.86 -6.50
CA GLY A 145 -6.66 12.00 -5.55
C GLY A 145 -5.72 11.10 -4.73
N PHE A 146 -4.69 10.54 -5.37
CA PHE A 146 -3.67 9.75 -4.69
C PHE A 146 -2.94 10.59 -3.62
N TRP A 147 -2.42 11.77 -3.98
CA TRP A 147 -1.69 12.63 -3.03
C TRP A 147 -2.58 13.09 -1.88
N LEU A 148 -3.82 13.48 -2.16
CA LEU A 148 -4.78 13.86 -1.11
C LEU A 148 -5.07 12.71 -0.14
N SER A 149 -5.19 11.47 -0.64
CA SER A 149 -5.38 10.28 0.20
C SER A 149 -4.18 10.00 1.11
N ARG A 150 -2.96 10.35 0.66
CA ARG A 150 -1.73 10.19 1.44
C ARG A 150 -1.57 11.29 2.48
N GLU A 151 -1.91 12.54 2.15
CA GLU A 151 -1.91 13.65 3.11
C GLU A 151 -2.91 13.41 4.24
N THR A 152 -4.14 12.98 3.92
CA THR A 152 -5.17 12.68 4.94
C THR A 152 -4.80 11.51 5.85
N ALA A 153 -4.05 10.53 5.36
CA ALA A 153 -3.53 9.44 6.18
C ALA A 153 -2.41 9.87 7.14
N GLN A 154 -1.75 11.00 6.87
CA GLN A 154 -0.62 11.53 7.63
C GLN A 154 -1.01 12.66 8.60
N ALA A 155 -2.30 12.81 8.95
CA ALA A 155 -2.95 13.95 9.66
C ALA A 155 -2.35 14.48 11.00
N THR A 156 -1.17 14.01 11.42
CA THR A 156 -0.30 14.72 12.37
C THR A 156 0.45 15.86 11.67
N ALA A 157 0.78 16.94 12.38
CA ALA A 157 1.54 18.10 11.86
C ALA A 157 2.99 17.80 11.42
N GLN A 158 3.31 16.55 11.13
CA GLN A 158 4.60 16.09 10.63
C GLN A 158 4.68 16.31 9.12
N PRO A 159 5.84 16.71 8.59
CA PRO A 159 6.05 16.82 7.15
C PRO A 159 5.84 15.47 6.45
N ARG A 160 5.40 15.51 5.18
CA ARG A 160 5.21 14.31 4.35
C ARG A 160 6.48 13.45 4.37
N GLN A 161 6.33 12.18 4.75
CA GLN A 161 7.47 11.26 4.83
C GLN A 161 7.84 10.65 3.47
N ASP A 162 6.87 10.56 2.56
CA ASP A 162 7.09 10.09 1.19
C ASP A 162 7.83 11.13 0.35
N ALA A 163 8.86 10.68 -0.38
CA ALA A 163 9.50 11.45 -1.44
C ALA A 163 8.79 11.19 -2.77
N TYR A 164 8.48 12.24 -3.53
CA TYR A 164 7.86 12.11 -4.84
C TYR A 164 8.81 12.57 -5.95
N SER A 165 9.00 11.70 -6.93
CA SER A 165 9.56 12.06 -8.24
C SER A 165 8.48 11.88 -9.30
N VAL A 166 8.43 12.79 -10.27
CA VAL A 166 7.52 12.68 -11.41
C VAL A 166 8.29 12.87 -12.71
N VAL A 167 8.16 11.90 -13.59
CA VAL A 167 8.69 11.90 -14.96
C VAL A 167 7.50 11.90 -15.91
N THR A 168 7.45 12.86 -16.82
CA THR A 168 6.55 12.79 -17.98
C THR A 168 7.36 12.37 -19.19
N PHE A 169 6.82 11.52 -20.06
CA PHE A 169 7.54 11.12 -21.27
C PHE A 169 6.62 11.04 -22.49
N ASN A 170 7.22 11.20 -23.65
CA ASN A 170 6.65 10.84 -24.94
C ASN A 170 7.70 10.03 -25.72
N ASN A 171 8.45 10.67 -26.61
CA ASN A 171 9.65 10.12 -27.25
C ASN A 171 10.85 10.07 -26.29
N SER A 172 10.89 10.96 -25.29
CA SER A 172 11.96 11.03 -24.29
C SER A 172 11.41 11.45 -22.92
N PRO A 173 12.01 10.98 -21.82
CA PRO A 173 11.59 11.34 -20.47
C PRO A 173 12.02 12.76 -20.11
N THR A 174 11.20 13.42 -19.29
CA THR A 174 11.49 14.71 -18.69
C THR A 174 11.13 14.65 -17.22
N THR A 175 12.11 14.89 -16.34
CA THR A 175 11.88 15.02 -14.90
C THR A 175 11.14 16.33 -14.63
N ARG A 176 9.97 16.24 -14.01
CA ARG A 176 9.19 17.41 -13.54
C ARG A 176 9.48 17.73 -12.09
N LEU A 177 9.68 16.68 -11.29
CA LEU A 177 9.94 16.70 -9.86
C LEU A 177 10.92 15.57 -9.55
N ALA A 178 11.89 15.80 -8.66
CA ALA A 178 12.83 14.79 -8.22
C ALA A 178 12.96 14.85 -6.70
N ASN A 179 12.69 13.72 -6.03
CA ASN A 179 12.91 13.54 -4.60
C ASN A 179 12.29 14.65 -3.75
N ASP A 180 11.09 15.08 -4.10
CA ASP A 180 10.40 16.17 -3.43
C ASP A 180 9.71 15.66 -2.15
N PHE A 181 9.91 16.35 -1.04
CA PHE A 181 9.25 16.06 0.25
C PHE A 181 8.28 17.17 0.69
N THR A 182 8.33 18.33 0.03
CA THR A 182 7.83 19.58 0.60
C THR A 182 6.71 20.20 -0.22
N SER A 183 6.59 19.88 -1.50
CA SER A 183 5.54 20.41 -2.35
C SER A 183 4.18 19.89 -1.88
N THR A 184 3.24 20.81 -1.67
CA THR A 184 1.83 20.51 -1.44
C THR A 184 1.20 19.81 -2.65
N THR A 185 0.09 19.10 -2.45
CA THR A 185 -0.66 18.46 -3.55
C THR A 185 -0.93 19.41 -4.73
N ASP A 186 -1.32 20.67 -4.47
CA ASP A 186 -1.56 21.66 -5.52
C ASP A 186 -0.27 22.08 -6.25
N GLN A 187 0.84 22.25 -5.52
CA GLN A 187 2.14 22.57 -6.12
C GLN A 187 2.64 21.42 -7.01
N LEU A 188 2.50 20.17 -6.56
CA LEU A 188 2.84 18.98 -7.35
C LEU A 188 2.03 18.96 -8.65
N LEU A 189 0.72 19.18 -8.57
CA LEU A 189 -0.14 19.21 -9.73
C LEU A 189 0.23 20.34 -10.71
N SER A 190 0.48 21.54 -10.20
CA SER A 190 0.80 22.73 -11.02
C SER A 190 2.03 22.52 -11.91
N ARG A 191 3.02 21.74 -11.44
CA ARG A 191 4.23 21.39 -12.20
C ARG A 191 3.93 20.46 -13.38
N LEU A 192 2.85 19.68 -13.33
CA LEU A 192 2.50 18.72 -14.36
C LEU A 192 1.55 19.30 -15.42
N VAL A 193 0.68 20.22 -15.02
CA VAL A 193 -0.32 20.86 -15.90
C VAL A 193 0.31 21.63 -17.08
N GLN A 194 1.59 21.99 -16.99
CA GLN A 194 2.34 22.63 -18.07
C GLN A 194 2.70 21.68 -19.23
N THR A 195 2.54 20.37 -19.05
CA THR A 195 2.88 19.35 -20.06
C THR A 195 1.77 19.23 -21.09
N SER A 196 2.13 19.29 -22.36
CA SER A 196 1.21 19.03 -23.47
C SER A 196 1.42 17.63 -24.03
N ALA A 197 0.31 16.93 -24.29
CA ALA A 197 0.34 15.61 -24.90
C ALA A 197 0.80 15.70 -26.37
N SER A 198 1.93 15.07 -26.72
CA SER A 198 2.48 15.11 -28.08
C SER A 198 3.46 13.95 -28.31
N GLY A 199 3.76 13.65 -29.58
CA GLY A 199 4.75 12.64 -29.94
C GLY A 199 4.30 11.18 -29.76
N GLY A 200 5.26 10.26 -29.85
CA GLY A 200 5.07 8.83 -29.66
C GLY A 200 5.33 8.38 -28.22
N THR A 201 5.71 7.11 -28.04
CA THR A 201 5.99 6.51 -26.73
C THR A 201 7.34 5.78 -26.75
N ASN A 202 8.18 6.02 -25.76
CA ASN A 202 9.40 5.23 -25.51
C ASN A 202 9.49 4.82 -24.04
N PHE A 203 8.80 3.73 -23.71
CA PHE A 203 8.77 3.19 -22.35
C PHE A 203 10.15 2.73 -21.86
N ASN A 204 11.00 2.19 -22.74
CA ASN A 204 12.35 1.77 -22.35
C ASN A 204 13.18 2.96 -21.85
N SER A 205 13.14 4.08 -22.59
CA SER A 205 13.83 5.30 -22.16
C SER A 205 13.25 5.85 -20.86
N ALA A 206 11.91 5.83 -20.71
CA ALA A 206 11.25 6.29 -19.49
C ALA A 206 11.59 5.45 -18.26
N LEU A 207 11.61 4.12 -18.39
CA LEU A 207 11.95 3.20 -17.30
C LEU A 207 13.44 3.28 -16.92
N ALA A 208 14.33 3.35 -17.92
CA ALA A 208 15.76 3.55 -17.66
C ALA A 208 16.02 4.86 -16.90
N HIS A 209 15.32 5.94 -17.27
CA HIS A 209 15.43 7.22 -16.58
C HIS A 209 14.86 7.19 -15.15
N ALA A 210 13.73 6.48 -14.96
CA ALA A 210 13.17 6.27 -13.62
C ALA A 210 14.13 5.46 -12.73
N GLN A 211 14.79 4.43 -13.27
CA GLN A 211 15.83 3.68 -12.56
C GLN A 211 16.97 4.60 -12.13
N THR A 212 17.47 5.46 -13.01
CA THR A 212 18.52 6.44 -12.66
C THR A 212 18.07 7.34 -11.52
N LEU A 213 16.82 7.83 -11.53
CA LEU A 213 16.28 8.66 -10.43
C LEU A 213 16.21 7.90 -9.10
N ILE A 214 15.77 6.64 -9.13
CA ILE A 214 15.72 5.78 -7.94
C ILE A 214 17.13 5.57 -7.39
N GLN A 215 18.09 5.22 -8.24
CA GLN A 215 19.48 4.99 -7.83
C GLN A 215 20.15 6.27 -7.30
N THR A 216 19.88 7.42 -7.93
CA THR A 216 20.46 8.71 -7.53
C THR A 216 19.97 9.18 -6.16
N HIS A 217 18.71 8.88 -5.83
CA HIS A 217 18.08 9.30 -4.57
C HIS A 217 17.90 8.15 -3.59
N TRP A 218 18.55 7.01 -3.85
CA TRP A 218 18.55 5.87 -2.94
C TRP A 218 19.20 6.27 -1.62
N ASN A 219 18.52 6.00 -0.52
CA ASN A 219 19.05 6.20 0.83
C ASN A 219 18.79 4.92 1.63
N SER A 220 19.85 4.24 2.06
CA SER A 220 19.79 3.01 2.87
C SER A 220 19.41 3.25 4.33
N ASP A 221 19.48 4.51 4.77
CA ASP A 221 19.21 4.90 6.16
C ASP A 221 17.73 5.27 6.37
N LYS A 222 16.89 5.10 5.34
CA LYS A 222 15.43 5.24 5.36
C LYS A 222 14.78 4.00 4.75
#